data_AF-A0A945GTJ5-F1
#
_entry.id   AF-A0A945GTJ5-F1
#
_cell.length_a   1.000
_cell.length_b   1.000
_cell.length_c   1.000
_cell.angle_alpha   90.00
_cell.angle_beta   90.00
_cell.angle_gamma   90.00
#
_symmetry.space_group_name_H-M   'P 1'
#
loop_
_entity.id
_entity.type
_entity.pdbx_description
1 polymer ?
#
loop_
_entity_poly.entity_id
_entity_poly.type
_entity_poly.pdbx_seq_one_letter_code
_entity_poly.pdbx_strand_id
1 'polypeptide(L)'
;ETFEPNWSPYLCGVSDTSNDINGWPTVCGDWMWRRPALVQDDYGNSGEFYSQSVRGAINIFGTPNTEVLGGHGAPLTEYWTDTQFKPAPECIPVPGIPYNLERYPPIDGALPGSEPDGDTCDSEDDWNTPVMLITAGERQYPMWTGAPDDRPKGEYYWDCMFRRYAGRVQVAIFVYRVIDPTQDGSYTIDTQGLAAPNFPIRTNLASETSTGSWNAILGSEALSGSEQDDPTQQAGQWQFPGQWIVDQNGNIHRVQRGRRRMNNSNPVLLSASPSELMVFPDSSGSLEGVNVNWWDKGATNDLQDGIVDYGVVTDIWYVPTSDSRGRKIVPVYAIVEDL
;
A
#
# COMPACT_ATOMS: atom_id res chain seq x y z
N GLU A 1 -1.71 15.74 24.31
CA GLU A 1 -1.48 14.29 24.24
C GLU A 1 0.00 14.07 24.00
N THR A 2 0.64 13.34 24.89
CA THR A 2 2.05 12.94 24.77
C THR A 2 2.12 11.78 23.79
N PHE A 3 2.62 12.02 22.57
CA PHE A 3 2.77 10.99 21.55
C PHE A 3 3.87 9.99 21.95
N GLU A 4 3.57 8.70 21.80
CA GLU A 4 4.52 7.63 22.05
C GLU A 4 5.65 7.61 20.99
N PRO A 5 6.93 7.50 21.41
CA PRO A 5 8.11 7.63 20.55
C PRO A 5 8.37 6.45 19.58
N ASN A 6 7.46 5.48 19.46
CA ASN A 6 7.82 4.15 18.99
C ASN A 6 7.33 3.79 17.57
N TRP A 7 6.84 4.74 16.78
CA TRP A 7 6.43 4.45 15.40
C TRP A 7 7.20 5.33 14.43
N SER A 8 8.26 4.74 13.87
CA SER A 8 9.43 5.34 13.23
C SER A 8 10.47 5.93 14.21
N PRO A 9 11.33 5.09 14.80
CA PRO A 9 12.43 5.53 15.69
C PRO A 9 13.41 6.52 15.02
N TYR A 10 13.35 6.66 13.68
CA TYR A 10 14.22 7.54 12.92
C TYR A 10 13.58 8.89 12.55
N LEU A 11 12.25 9.05 12.69
CA LEU A 11 11.58 10.35 12.54
C LEU A 11 11.15 10.93 13.89
N CYS A 12 10.84 10.06 14.84
CA CYS A 12 10.55 10.41 16.22
C CYS A 12 11.85 10.41 17.01
N GLY A 13 12.52 11.55 17.13
CA GLY A 13 13.67 11.68 18.02
C GLY A 13 15.01 12.02 17.36
N VAL A 14 15.03 12.44 16.09
CA VAL A 14 16.07 13.38 15.66
C VAL A 14 15.77 14.71 16.33
N SER A 15 16.04 14.79 17.64
CA SER A 15 16.38 16.07 18.25
C SER A 15 17.74 16.39 17.67
N ASP A 16 17.75 16.91 16.45
CA ASP A 16 18.93 17.60 16.00
C ASP A 16 19.12 18.72 17.03
N THR A 17 20.29 18.75 17.65
CA THR A 17 20.62 19.82 18.60
C THR A 17 20.76 21.17 17.89
N SER A 18 20.58 21.21 16.56
CA SER A 18 20.29 22.40 15.77
C SER A 18 18.80 22.71 15.80
N ASN A 19 18.45 24.00 15.77
CA ASN A 19 17.05 24.46 15.65
C ASN A 19 16.44 24.16 14.26
N ASP A 20 16.81 23.06 13.62
CA ASP A 20 16.34 22.69 12.30
C ASP A 20 14.94 22.08 12.43
N ILE A 21 13.98 22.98 12.29
CA ILE A 21 12.57 22.69 12.07
C ILE A 21 12.51 21.60 10.99
N ASN A 22 11.88 20.47 11.30
CA ASN A 22 11.49 19.50 10.28
C ASN A 22 10.80 20.26 9.13
N GLY A 23 11.48 20.38 7.99
CA GLY A 23 10.96 21.14 6.83
C GLY A 23 9.73 20.48 6.20
N TRP A 24 9.44 19.24 6.59
CA TRP A 24 8.30 18.48 6.12
C TRP A 24 7.08 18.73 7.02
N PRO A 25 5.85 18.76 6.46
CA PRO A 25 4.65 18.71 7.29
C PRO A 25 4.45 17.34 7.95
N THR A 26 5.34 16.36 7.71
CA THR A 26 5.26 15.04 8.34
C THR A 26 5.50 15.14 9.84
N VAL A 27 4.78 14.35 10.62
CA VAL A 27 4.93 14.27 12.08
C VAL A 27 5.28 12.86 12.51
N CYS A 28 5.75 12.73 13.75
CA CYS A 28 6.01 11.43 14.37
C CYS A 28 4.82 10.47 14.18
N GLY A 29 5.11 9.24 13.76
CA GLY A 29 4.12 8.21 13.45
C GLY A 29 3.55 8.24 12.03
N ASP A 30 3.99 9.12 11.14
CA ASP A 30 3.57 9.10 9.72
C ASP A 30 4.12 7.86 8.99
N TRP A 31 3.35 7.34 8.03
CA TRP A 31 3.69 6.14 7.26
C TRP A 31 3.10 6.21 5.85
N MET A 32 3.78 5.55 4.90
CA MET A 32 3.44 5.54 3.48
C MET A 32 2.15 4.78 3.17
N TRP A 33 1.73 4.77 1.90
CA TRP A 33 0.63 3.92 1.46
C TRP A 33 0.84 2.45 1.86
N ARG A 34 -0.10 1.90 2.62
CA ARG A 34 -0.17 0.50 3.04
C ARG A 34 -1.49 -0.10 2.57
N ARG A 35 -1.42 -1.32 2.03
CA ARG A 35 -2.59 -2.12 1.70
C ARG A 35 -3.10 -2.85 2.93
N PRO A 36 -4.42 -2.94 3.14
CA PRO A 36 -5.01 -3.90 4.05
C PRO A 36 -4.53 -5.32 3.76
N ALA A 37 -4.58 -6.18 4.77
CA ALA A 37 -4.38 -7.60 4.57
C ALA A 37 -5.48 -8.16 3.65
N LEU A 38 -5.12 -9.07 2.75
CA LEU A 38 -6.03 -9.69 1.79
C LEU A 38 -6.23 -11.16 2.15
N VAL A 39 -7.46 -11.55 2.46
CA VAL A 39 -7.83 -12.94 2.69
C VAL A 39 -7.79 -13.68 1.36
N GLN A 40 -7.04 -14.78 1.29
CA GLN A 40 -6.90 -15.55 0.06
C GLN A 40 -8.27 -16.02 -0.49
N ASP A 41 -8.35 -16.20 -1.80
CA ASP A 41 -9.55 -16.67 -2.47
C ASP A 41 -9.79 -18.19 -2.31
N ASP A 42 -8.81 -18.92 -1.78
CA ASP A 42 -8.92 -20.30 -1.33
C ASP A 42 -8.93 -20.46 0.21
N TYR A 43 -9.05 -19.36 0.95
CA TYR A 43 -8.99 -19.35 2.42
C TYR A 43 -10.00 -20.30 3.07
N GLY A 44 -9.54 -21.02 4.09
CA GLY A 44 -10.33 -21.98 4.86
C GLY A 44 -10.90 -23.17 4.05
N ASN A 45 -11.87 -23.86 4.64
CA ASN A 45 -12.44 -25.08 4.08
C ASN A 45 -13.52 -24.78 3.02
N SER A 46 -13.43 -25.44 1.86
CA SER A 46 -14.36 -25.22 0.73
C SER A 46 -15.81 -25.62 1.00
N GLY A 47 -16.08 -26.45 2.01
CA GLY A 47 -17.44 -26.85 2.40
C GLY A 47 -18.05 -26.02 3.53
N GLU A 48 -17.32 -25.05 4.09
CA GLU A 48 -17.76 -24.30 5.26
C GLU A 48 -18.21 -22.89 4.90
N PHE A 49 -19.42 -22.54 5.32
CA PHE A 49 -20.01 -21.23 5.06
C PHE A 49 -19.12 -20.06 5.51
N TYR A 50 -18.56 -20.13 6.72
CA TYR A 50 -17.72 -19.07 7.27
C TYR A 50 -16.43 -18.90 6.45
N SER A 51 -15.77 -20.00 6.10
CA SER A 51 -14.58 -20.00 5.25
C SER A 51 -14.86 -19.35 3.90
N GLN A 52 -15.97 -19.72 3.25
CA GLN A 52 -16.37 -19.13 1.99
C GLN A 52 -16.72 -17.64 2.10
N SER A 53 -17.31 -17.21 3.23
CA SER A 53 -17.77 -15.83 3.43
C SER A 53 -16.66 -14.80 3.55
N VAL A 54 -15.46 -15.24 3.96
CA VAL A 54 -14.30 -14.35 4.14
C VAL A 54 -13.34 -14.37 2.96
N ARG A 55 -13.53 -15.25 1.96
CA ARG A 55 -12.64 -15.33 0.79
C ARG A 55 -12.62 -14.03 0.01
N GLY A 56 -11.42 -13.51 -0.25
CA GLY A 56 -11.24 -12.21 -0.87
C GLY A 56 -11.74 -11.05 0.00
N ALA A 57 -11.99 -11.23 1.30
CA ALA A 57 -12.18 -10.09 2.20
C ALA A 57 -10.85 -9.34 2.37
N ILE A 58 -10.92 -8.08 2.79
CA ILE A 58 -9.77 -7.36 3.32
C ILE A 58 -9.90 -7.24 4.84
N ASN A 59 -8.80 -7.39 5.57
CA ASN A 59 -8.71 -7.09 7.00
C ASN A 59 -7.82 -5.86 7.17
N ILE A 60 -8.40 -4.71 7.58
CA ILE A 60 -7.69 -3.42 7.62
C ILE A 60 -6.42 -3.52 8.45
N PHE A 61 -6.49 -4.13 9.63
CA PHE A 61 -5.35 -4.20 10.56
C PHE A 61 -4.68 -5.57 10.58
N GLY A 62 -5.05 -6.48 9.66
CA GLY A 62 -4.51 -7.84 9.65
C GLY A 62 -2.98 -7.86 9.53
N THR A 63 -2.37 -8.71 10.34
CA THR A 63 -0.93 -9.03 10.35
C THR A 63 -0.71 -10.49 9.90
N PRO A 64 0.53 -10.95 9.63
CA PRO A 64 0.83 -12.35 9.31
C PRO A 64 0.50 -13.32 10.44
N ASN A 65 0.18 -12.80 11.63
CA ASN A 65 -0.18 -13.59 12.80
C ASN A 65 -1.68 -13.47 13.10
N THR A 66 -2.41 -12.62 12.37
CA THR A 66 -3.85 -12.46 12.58
C THR A 66 -4.60 -13.57 11.85
N GLU A 67 -5.11 -14.55 12.58
CA GLU A 67 -6.04 -15.52 12.02
C GLU A 67 -7.41 -14.86 11.79
N VAL A 68 -7.91 -14.88 10.55
CA VAL A 68 -9.28 -14.42 10.25
C VAL A 68 -10.30 -15.44 10.75
N LEU A 69 -10.00 -16.73 10.58
CA LEU A 69 -10.70 -17.85 11.18
C LEU A 69 -9.68 -18.76 11.86
N GLY A 70 -9.97 -19.15 13.11
CA GLY A 70 -9.05 -19.94 13.91
C GLY A 70 -8.59 -21.23 13.22
N GLY A 71 -7.27 -21.44 13.11
CA GLY A 71 -6.66 -22.64 12.51
C GLY A 71 -6.65 -22.69 10.98
N HIS A 72 -6.99 -21.58 10.30
CA HIS A 72 -6.98 -21.50 8.83
C HIS A 72 -5.82 -20.67 8.26
N GLY A 73 -4.89 -20.25 9.13
CA GLY A 73 -3.73 -19.45 8.76
C GLY A 73 -4.05 -17.96 8.61
N ALA A 74 -3.02 -17.21 8.25
CA ALA A 74 -3.08 -15.76 8.14
C ALA A 74 -3.43 -15.27 6.74
N PRO A 75 -4.05 -14.08 6.62
CA PRO A 75 -4.24 -13.42 5.34
C PRO A 75 -2.89 -13.01 4.74
N LEU A 76 -2.89 -12.69 3.44
CA LEU A 76 -1.74 -12.07 2.82
C LEU A 76 -1.55 -10.66 3.40
N THR A 77 -0.35 -10.34 3.87
CA THR A 77 -0.02 -9.01 4.38
C THR A 77 1.14 -8.40 3.63
N GLU A 78 1.12 -7.08 3.51
CA GLU A 78 2.21 -6.36 2.86
C GLU A 78 3.42 -6.29 3.79
N TYR A 79 4.50 -7.01 3.44
CA TYR A 79 5.76 -6.97 4.18
C TYR A 79 6.52 -5.70 3.83
N TRP A 80 6.95 -4.96 4.85
CA TRP A 80 7.79 -3.78 4.70
C TRP A 80 9.14 -4.00 5.36
N THR A 81 10.17 -3.34 4.82
CA THR A 81 11.60 -3.49 5.18
C THR A 81 11.96 -3.10 6.61
N ASP A 82 11.00 -2.58 7.39
CA ASP A 82 11.08 -2.54 8.85
C ASP A 82 10.85 -3.96 9.41
N THR A 83 11.62 -4.93 8.91
CA THR A 83 11.47 -6.36 9.20
C THR A 83 11.92 -6.74 10.59
N GLN A 84 12.44 -5.78 11.36
CA GLN A 84 12.93 -6.06 12.69
C GLN A 84 11.80 -5.79 13.67
N PHE A 85 11.06 -6.86 13.95
CA PHE A 85 10.41 -7.06 15.23
C PHE A 85 11.36 -6.54 16.30
N LYS A 86 11.02 -5.42 16.93
CA LYS A 86 11.86 -4.89 18.00
C LYS A 86 11.64 -5.79 19.21
N PRO A 87 12.70 -6.45 19.73
CA PRO A 87 12.58 -7.16 20.99
C PRO A 87 12.21 -6.18 22.10
N ALA A 88 11.67 -6.72 23.19
CA ALA A 88 11.18 -5.97 24.33
C ALA A 88 12.12 -4.80 24.75
N PRO A 89 11.55 -3.65 25.16
CA PRO A 89 10.16 -3.44 25.55
C PRO A 89 9.25 -2.95 24.40
N GLU A 90 9.77 -2.75 23.19
CA GLU A 90 9.07 -2.08 22.08
C GLU A 90 8.45 -3.07 21.11
N CYS A 91 7.57 -3.93 21.61
CA CYS A 91 6.94 -4.94 20.80
C CYS A 91 5.93 -4.28 19.85
N ILE A 92 6.36 -4.02 18.63
CA ILE A 92 5.59 -3.34 17.60
C ILE A 92 5.20 -4.39 16.56
N PRO A 93 3.90 -4.66 16.34
CA PRO A 93 3.47 -5.58 15.32
C PRO A 93 3.85 -5.02 13.95
N VAL A 94 4.86 -5.63 13.33
CA VAL A 94 5.21 -5.45 11.93
C VAL A 94 5.13 -6.84 11.29
N PRO A 95 4.48 -7.01 10.12
CA PRO A 95 3.87 -6.04 9.20
C PRO A 95 2.36 -5.81 9.36
N GLY A 96 1.83 -4.75 8.71
CA GLY A 96 0.40 -4.41 8.68
C GLY A 96 0.12 -2.89 8.72
N ILE A 97 -1.15 -2.48 8.80
CA ILE A 97 -1.53 -1.09 9.08
C ILE A 97 -1.45 -0.86 10.60
N PRO A 98 -0.79 0.23 11.08
CA PRO A 98 -0.70 0.52 12.51
C PRO A 98 -2.08 0.69 13.17
N TYR A 99 -2.19 0.26 14.42
CA TYR A 99 -3.39 0.42 15.24
C TYR A 99 -3.04 0.86 16.66
N ASN A 100 -4.04 1.36 17.40
CA ASN A 100 -3.85 1.88 18.75
C ASN A 100 -3.66 0.72 19.75
N LEU A 101 -2.43 0.56 20.27
CA LEU A 101 -2.07 -0.47 21.24
C LEU A 101 -2.66 -0.22 22.65
N GLU A 102 -2.96 1.02 23.05
CA GLU A 102 -3.67 1.28 24.31
C GLU A 102 -5.10 0.73 24.28
N ARG A 103 -5.76 0.84 23.11
CA ARG A 103 -7.12 0.34 22.90
C ARG A 103 -7.15 -1.17 22.64
N TYR A 104 -6.10 -1.69 21.99
CA TYR A 104 -5.95 -3.09 21.62
C TYR A 104 -4.62 -3.63 22.17
N PRO A 105 -4.49 -3.72 23.50
CA PRO A 105 -3.24 -4.18 24.12
C PRO A 105 -3.01 -5.67 23.83
N PRO A 106 -1.75 -6.13 23.75
CA PRO A 106 -1.42 -7.55 23.64
C PRO A 106 -2.16 -8.40 24.69
N ILE A 107 -2.55 -9.61 24.29
CA ILE A 107 -3.34 -10.57 25.09
C ILE A 107 -2.56 -10.97 26.35
N ASP A 108 -1.26 -11.21 26.23
CA ASP A 108 -0.38 -11.61 27.33
C ASP A 108 0.36 -10.42 27.98
N GLY A 109 -0.25 -9.23 27.93
CA GLY A 109 0.13 -8.13 28.81
C GLY A 109 -0.11 -8.53 30.27
N ALA A 110 0.94 -9.07 30.91
CA ALA A 110 1.11 -9.32 32.35
C ALA A 110 -0.13 -8.97 33.19
N LEU A 111 -0.82 -10.01 33.72
CA LEU A 111 -1.74 -9.83 34.84
C LEU A 111 -1.12 -8.85 35.85
N PRO A 112 -1.87 -7.89 36.42
CA PRO A 112 -1.31 -6.92 37.34
C PRO A 112 -0.62 -7.65 38.51
N GLY A 113 0.72 -7.65 38.51
CA GLY A 113 1.56 -8.35 39.48
C GLY A 113 2.45 -9.48 38.93
N SER A 114 2.37 -9.82 37.64
CA SER A 114 3.40 -10.65 36.98
C SER A 114 4.55 -9.76 36.52
N GLU A 115 5.78 -10.06 36.94
CA GLU A 115 6.94 -9.42 36.32
C GLU A 115 6.94 -9.78 34.84
N PRO A 116 7.20 -8.82 33.93
CA PRO A 116 7.41 -9.16 32.54
C PRO A 116 8.61 -10.11 32.49
N ASP A 117 8.36 -11.39 32.21
CA ASP A 117 9.44 -12.30 31.79
C ASP A 117 10.04 -11.60 30.57
N GLY A 118 11.26 -11.09 30.72
CA GLY A 118 11.86 -10.08 29.85
C GLY A 118 12.22 -10.57 28.44
N ASP A 119 11.45 -11.51 27.87
CA ASP A 119 11.78 -12.25 26.66
C ASP A 119 10.58 -12.66 25.78
N THR A 120 9.31 -12.42 26.15
CA THR A 120 8.19 -13.01 25.38
C THR A 120 7.34 -11.97 24.67
N CYS A 121 7.91 -11.34 23.64
CA CYS A 121 7.11 -10.93 22.49
C CYS A 121 7.24 -11.97 21.35
N ASP A 122 7.89 -13.09 21.63
CA ASP A 122 8.17 -14.19 20.70
C ASP A 122 6.94 -15.07 20.40
N SER A 123 5.86 -14.96 21.17
CA SER A 123 4.58 -15.59 20.81
C SER A 123 3.88 -14.73 19.76
N GLU A 124 3.95 -15.18 18.51
CA GLU A 124 3.12 -14.70 17.41
C GLU A 124 1.62 -14.65 17.78
N ASP A 125 1.21 -15.45 18.77
CA ASP A 125 -0.16 -15.61 19.29
C ASP A 125 -0.66 -14.50 20.24
N ASP A 126 0.19 -13.58 20.72
CA ASP A 126 -0.17 -12.66 21.83
C ASP A 126 -0.72 -11.31 21.38
N TRP A 127 -0.95 -11.11 20.08
CA TRP A 127 -1.41 -9.83 19.55
C TRP A 127 -2.93 -9.76 19.50
N ASN A 128 -3.52 -8.83 20.25
CA ASN A 128 -4.96 -8.51 20.16
C ASN A 128 -5.26 -7.62 18.95
N THR A 129 -4.81 -8.00 17.76
CA THR A 129 -4.99 -7.21 16.55
C THR A 129 -6.49 -7.06 16.24
N PRO A 130 -7.00 -5.82 16.04
CA PRO A 130 -8.41 -5.63 15.74
C PRO A 130 -8.80 -6.25 14.39
N VAL A 131 -9.72 -7.21 14.42
CA VAL A 131 -10.26 -7.84 13.21
C VAL A 131 -11.32 -6.94 12.59
N MET A 132 -10.93 -6.20 11.55
CA MET A 132 -11.81 -5.25 10.84
C MET A 132 -11.96 -5.72 9.39
N LEU A 133 -12.91 -6.64 9.18
CA LEU A 133 -13.15 -7.29 7.90
C LEU A 133 -14.12 -6.50 7.03
N ILE A 134 -13.78 -6.41 5.75
CA ILE A 134 -14.67 -5.96 4.68
C ILE A 134 -14.71 -7.08 3.63
N THR A 135 -15.85 -7.74 3.52
CA THR A 135 -16.07 -8.90 2.66
C THR A 135 -16.01 -8.54 1.18
N ALA A 136 -15.78 -9.54 0.32
CA ALA A 136 -15.83 -9.34 -1.14
C ALA A 136 -17.22 -8.84 -1.63
N GLY A 137 -18.30 -9.15 -0.89
CA GLY A 137 -19.64 -8.64 -1.14
C GLY A 137 -19.83 -7.16 -0.76
N GLU A 138 -19.12 -6.69 0.27
CA GLU A 138 -19.09 -5.26 0.65
C GLU A 138 -18.21 -4.43 -0.30
N ARG A 139 -17.21 -5.07 -0.91
CA ARG A 139 -16.31 -4.45 -1.90
C ARG A 139 -16.87 -4.34 -3.32
N GLN A 140 -18.15 -4.63 -3.52
CA GLN A 140 -18.83 -4.51 -4.82
C GLN A 140 -20.03 -3.58 -4.78
N TYR A 141 -20.40 -3.08 -5.95
CA TYR A 141 -21.64 -2.34 -6.17
C TYR A 141 -22.50 -3.03 -7.25
N PRO A 142 -23.80 -3.27 -7.02
CA PRO A 142 -24.48 -3.13 -5.73
C PRO A 142 -23.88 -4.03 -4.65
N MET A 143 -23.87 -3.51 -3.42
CA MET A 143 -23.36 -4.22 -2.24
C MET A 143 -24.15 -5.51 -2.01
N TRP A 144 -23.47 -6.55 -1.55
CA TRP A 144 -24.07 -7.86 -1.24
C TRP A 144 -23.67 -8.35 0.14
N THR A 145 -24.64 -8.82 0.92
CA THR A 145 -24.44 -9.35 2.28
C THR A 145 -25.09 -10.74 2.48
N GLY A 146 -25.54 -11.38 1.41
CA GLY A 146 -26.15 -12.71 1.45
C GLY A 146 -25.12 -13.85 1.43
N ALA A 147 -25.58 -15.07 1.14
CA ALA A 147 -24.70 -16.22 1.04
C ALA A 147 -23.63 -16.03 -0.05
N PRO A 148 -22.39 -16.53 0.15
CA PRO A 148 -21.29 -16.38 -0.81
C PRO A 148 -21.60 -17.00 -2.17
N ASP A 149 -22.20 -18.19 -2.19
CA ASP A 149 -22.58 -18.92 -3.40
C ASP A 149 -23.64 -18.21 -4.24
N ASP A 150 -24.47 -17.39 -3.59
CA ASP A 150 -25.54 -16.62 -4.24
C ASP A 150 -25.08 -15.21 -4.63
N ARG A 151 -23.80 -14.85 -4.41
CA ARG A 151 -23.31 -13.50 -4.65
C ARG A 151 -23.40 -13.14 -6.14
N PRO A 152 -24.18 -12.11 -6.51
CA PRO A 152 -24.31 -11.72 -7.90
C PRO A 152 -23.03 -11.05 -8.40
N LYS A 153 -22.90 -11.01 -9.72
CA LYS A 153 -21.89 -10.18 -10.40
C LYS A 153 -22.10 -8.71 -10.03
N GLY A 154 -21.05 -8.07 -9.54
CA GLY A 154 -21.02 -6.64 -9.28
C GLY A 154 -20.87 -5.85 -10.58
N GLU A 155 -21.46 -4.66 -10.63
CA GLU A 155 -21.22 -3.69 -11.69
C GLU A 155 -19.84 -3.02 -11.52
N TYR A 156 -19.50 -2.69 -10.28
CA TYR A 156 -18.21 -2.11 -9.88
C TYR A 156 -17.65 -2.85 -8.67
N TYR A 157 -16.34 -2.74 -8.51
CA TYR A 157 -15.57 -3.24 -7.38
C TYR A 157 -14.65 -2.14 -6.89
N TRP A 158 -14.26 -2.22 -5.62
CA TRP A 158 -13.32 -1.26 -5.07
C TRP A 158 -12.30 -1.91 -4.14
N ASP A 159 -11.13 -1.29 -4.10
CA ASP A 159 -10.03 -1.60 -3.19
C ASP A 159 -9.45 -0.31 -2.63
N CYS A 160 -8.73 -0.42 -1.51
CA CYS A 160 -8.19 0.74 -0.84
C CYS A 160 -6.76 0.55 -0.32
N MET A 161 -6.14 1.67 -0.01
CA MET A 161 -4.89 1.76 0.72
C MET A 161 -4.99 2.91 1.70
N PHE A 162 -4.17 2.89 2.74
CA PHE A 162 -4.15 3.93 3.75
C PHE A 162 -2.75 4.52 3.86
N ARG A 163 -2.62 5.77 4.27
CA ARG A 163 -1.35 6.34 4.72
C ARG A 163 -1.60 7.24 5.92
N ARG A 164 -0.55 7.60 6.64
CA ARG A 164 -0.61 8.71 7.61
C ARG A 164 0.37 9.78 7.20
N TYR A 165 -0.13 10.99 6.98
CA TYR A 165 0.65 12.13 6.53
C TYR A 165 0.20 13.39 7.26
N ALA A 166 1.17 14.13 7.80
CA ALA A 166 0.94 15.31 8.63
C ALA A 166 -0.03 15.03 9.80
N GLY A 167 0.07 13.83 10.38
CA GLY A 167 -0.74 13.41 11.51
C GLY A 167 -2.16 12.97 11.16
N ARG A 168 -2.56 13.09 9.89
CA ARG A 168 -3.88 12.68 9.38
C ARG A 168 -3.78 11.34 8.68
N VAL A 169 -4.77 10.49 8.90
CA VAL A 169 -4.92 9.25 8.13
C VAL A 169 -5.64 9.60 6.83
N GLN A 170 -5.11 9.11 5.73
CA GLN A 170 -5.71 9.25 4.41
C GLN A 170 -6.03 7.88 3.85
N VAL A 171 -7.08 7.80 3.04
CA VAL A 171 -7.47 6.61 2.30
C VAL A 171 -7.45 6.89 0.81
N ALA A 172 -6.78 6.03 0.05
CA ALA A 172 -6.89 5.97 -1.40
C ALA A 172 -7.92 4.88 -1.74
N ILE A 173 -8.93 5.19 -2.57
CA ILE A 173 -9.94 4.23 -3.04
C ILE A 173 -9.83 4.12 -4.55
N PHE A 174 -9.73 2.90 -5.06
CA PHE A 174 -9.70 2.57 -6.48
C PHE A 174 -10.98 1.84 -6.86
N VAL A 175 -11.73 2.38 -7.81
CA VAL A 175 -12.96 1.79 -8.33
C VAL A 175 -12.71 1.25 -9.74
N TYR A 176 -13.13 0.02 -9.99
CA TYR A 176 -12.91 -0.66 -11.26
C TYR A 176 -14.08 -1.56 -11.64
N ARG A 177 -14.15 -1.92 -12.92
CA ARG A 177 -15.09 -2.92 -13.45
C ARG A 177 -14.33 -4.16 -13.87
N VAL A 178 -14.94 -5.31 -13.68
CA VAL A 178 -14.42 -6.59 -14.16
C VAL A 178 -15.27 -7.06 -15.34
N ILE A 179 -14.60 -7.28 -16.47
CA ILE A 179 -15.19 -7.84 -17.68
C ILE A 179 -14.62 -9.25 -17.83
N ASP A 180 -15.41 -10.22 -17.36
CA ASP A 180 -15.18 -11.64 -17.60
C ASP A 180 -16.24 -12.15 -18.61
N PRO A 181 -15.84 -12.52 -19.83
CA PRO A 181 -16.75 -13.09 -20.83
C PRO A 181 -17.00 -14.61 -20.63
N THR A 182 -16.22 -15.26 -19.77
CA THR A 182 -16.25 -16.71 -19.54
C THR A 182 -17.03 -17.11 -18.29
N GLN A 183 -17.23 -16.18 -17.35
CA GLN A 183 -17.99 -16.41 -16.13
C GLN A 183 -19.05 -15.33 -15.92
N ASP A 184 -20.29 -15.79 -15.75
CA ASP A 184 -21.33 -15.03 -15.06
C ASP A 184 -21.24 -15.42 -13.58
N GLY A 185 -20.71 -14.51 -12.74
CA GLY A 185 -20.53 -14.83 -11.34
C GLY A 185 -19.87 -13.73 -10.53
N SER A 186 -19.66 -14.04 -9.26
CA SER A 186 -19.00 -13.17 -8.31
C SER A 186 -17.50 -13.04 -8.59
N TYR A 187 -16.91 -11.89 -8.27
CA TYR A 187 -15.48 -11.65 -8.47
C TYR A 187 -14.76 -11.56 -7.13
N THR A 188 -13.63 -12.23 -7.05
CA THR A 188 -12.59 -12.04 -6.03
C THR A 188 -11.26 -11.80 -6.74
N ILE A 189 -10.38 -11.07 -6.08
CA ILE A 189 -8.98 -10.90 -6.51
C ILE A 189 -8.35 -12.28 -6.49
N ASP A 190 -7.65 -12.64 -7.57
CA ASP A 190 -6.92 -13.89 -7.63
C ASP A 190 -5.67 -13.79 -6.76
N THR A 191 -5.57 -14.64 -5.75
CA THR A 191 -4.45 -14.64 -4.81
C THR A 191 -3.48 -15.80 -5.01
N GLN A 192 -3.71 -16.62 -6.03
CA GLN A 192 -2.89 -17.79 -6.29
C GLN A 192 -1.42 -17.41 -6.54
N GLY A 193 -0.53 -17.98 -5.72
CA GLY A 193 0.92 -17.77 -5.84
C GLY A 193 1.42 -16.42 -5.32
N LEU A 194 0.58 -15.63 -4.66
CA LEU A 194 0.99 -14.39 -4.03
C LEU A 194 1.53 -14.64 -2.62
N ALA A 195 2.63 -13.97 -2.29
CA ALA A 195 3.19 -13.93 -0.94
C ALA A 195 2.74 -12.68 -0.13
N ALA A 196 2.15 -11.70 -0.81
CA ALA A 196 1.66 -10.46 -0.23
C ALA A 196 0.50 -9.91 -1.09
N PRO A 197 -0.36 -9.02 -0.55
CA PRO A 197 -1.36 -8.32 -1.34
C PRO A 197 -0.69 -7.59 -2.49
N ASN A 198 -1.19 -7.79 -3.70
CA ASN A 198 -0.67 -7.15 -4.90
C ASN A 198 -1.67 -6.17 -5.53
N PHE A 199 -2.77 -5.83 -4.84
CA PHE A 199 -3.87 -5.05 -5.42
C PHE A 199 -4.31 -3.92 -4.46
N PRO A 200 -4.37 -2.65 -4.90
CA PRO A 200 -3.83 -2.15 -6.17
C PRO A 200 -2.32 -2.42 -6.28
N ILE A 201 -1.79 -2.45 -7.51
CA ILE A 201 -0.39 -2.76 -7.79
C ILE A 201 0.47 -1.55 -7.48
N ARG A 202 1.56 -1.76 -6.76
CA ARG A 202 2.67 -0.82 -6.63
C ARG A 202 3.65 -1.03 -7.78
N THR A 203 4.14 0.06 -8.36
CA THR A 203 5.30 0.02 -9.26
C THR A 203 6.33 1.02 -8.77
N ASN A 204 7.54 0.52 -8.55
CA ASN A 204 8.69 1.36 -8.27
C ASN A 204 9.27 1.92 -9.57
N LEU A 205 9.23 3.24 -9.68
CA LEU A 205 9.69 3.98 -10.84
C LEU A 205 11.22 4.14 -10.92
N ALA A 206 11.94 3.79 -9.85
CA ALA A 206 13.39 3.97 -9.75
C ALA A 206 14.21 2.68 -9.95
N SER A 207 13.69 1.52 -9.53
CA SER A 207 14.51 0.28 -9.48
C SER A 207 13.93 -0.94 -10.20
N GLU A 208 12.59 -1.09 -10.27
CA GLU A 208 12.02 -2.41 -10.58
C GLU A 208 11.80 -2.67 -12.07
N THR A 209 11.38 -1.67 -12.86
CA THR A 209 11.09 -1.83 -14.30
C THR A 209 10.96 -0.52 -15.09
N SER A 210 11.20 0.61 -14.43
CA SER A 210 10.88 1.94 -14.96
C SER A 210 12.14 2.72 -15.30
N THR A 211 12.11 3.44 -16.41
CA THR A 211 13.25 4.21 -16.91
C THR A 211 13.39 5.62 -16.33
N GLY A 212 12.61 5.94 -15.30
CA GLY A 212 12.91 7.06 -14.42
C GLY A 212 11.75 7.53 -13.55
N SER A 213 12.11 8.12 -12.41
CA SER A 213 11.19 8.85 -11.53
C SER A 213 10.55 10.04 -12.24
N TRP A 214 9.33 10.41 -11.87
CA TRP A 214 8.65 11.55 -12.50
C TRP A 214 9.09 12.85 -11.83
N ASN A 215 9.65 13.76 -12.63
CA ASN A 215 10.13 15.06 -12.18
C ASN A 215 9.19 16.16 -12.70
N ALA A 216 8.53 16.87 -11.78
CA ALA A 216 7.61 17.97 -12.07
C ALA A 216 8.30 19.29 -12.38
N ILE A 217 9.56 19.49 -12.00
CA ILE A 217 10.35 20.69 -12.36
C ILE A 217 10.56 20.76 -13.88
N LEU A 218 10.58 19.61 -14.56
CA LEU A 218 10.55 19.55 -16.02
C LEU A 218 9.22 20.04 -16.62
N GLY A 219 8.21 20.30 -15.79
CA GLY A 219 6.98 21.01 -16.12
C GLY A 219 6.07 20.28 -17.11
N SER A 220 6.41 19.04 -17.50
CA SER A 220 5.69 18.32 -18.53
C SER A 220 4.78 17.25 -17.96
N GLU A 221 3.50 17.35 -18.28
CA GLU A 221 2.54 16.24 -18.23
C GLU A 221 3.01 15.01 -19.03
N ALA A 222 3.93 15.23 -19.98
CA ALA A 222 4.59 14.19 -20.74
C ALA A 222 5.74 13.58 -19.93
N LEU A 223 5.62 12.30 -19.60
CA LEU A 223 6.61 11.54 -18.86
C LEU A 223 7.67 11.00 -19.82
N SER A 224 8.69 11.81 -20.10
CA SER A 224 9.87 11.36 -20.86
C SER A 224 10.51 10.15 -20.16
N GLY A 225 10.94 9.16 -20.94
CA GLY A 225 11.47 7.91 -20.42
C GLY A 225 10.43 6.79 -20.45
N SER A 226 9.15 7.09 -20.18
CA SER A 226 8.09 6.07 -20.16
C SER A 226 8.02 5.21 -21.43
N GLU A 227 8.53 5.69 -22.58
CA GLU A 227 8.66 4.94 -23.83
C GLU A 227 9.60 3.72 -23.79
N GLN A 228 10.48 3.60 -22.79
CA GLN A 228 11.39 2.46 -22.66
C GLN A 228 10.79 1.30 -21.84
N ASP A 229 9.77 1.57 -21.04
CA ASP A 229 9.06 0.56 -20.26
C ASP A 229 8.20 -0.33 -21.17
N ASP A 230 7.94 -1.58 -20.78
CA ASP A 230 7.04 -2.47 -21.53
C ASP A 230 5.61 -2.43 -20.95
N PRO A 231 4.64 -1.79 -21.63
CA PRO A 231 3.27 -1.73 -21.13
C PRO A 231 2.57 -3.10 -21.14
N THR A 232 3.11 -4.11 -21.83
CA THR A 232 2.51 -5.46 -21.85
C THR A 232 2.82 -6.25 -20.59
N GLN A 233 3.87 -5.88 -19.85
CA GLN A 233 4.15 -6.44 -18.53
C GLN A 233 3.24 -5.80 -17.49
N GLN A 234 2.88 -6.56 -16.45
CA GLN A 234 1.98 -6.08 -15.40
C GLN A 234 2.47 -4.76 -14.79
N ALA A 235 3.76 -4.67 -14.45
CA ALA A 235 4.40 -3.47 -13.90
C ALA A 235 4.38 -2.24 -14.84
N GLY A 236 4.19 -2.42 -16.15
CA GLY A 236 4.07 -1.33 -17.13
C GLY A 236 2.62 -0.94 -17.47
N GLN A 237 1.62 -1.65 -16.93
CA GLN A 237 0.22 -1.43 -17.31
C GLN A 237 -0.35 -0.10 -16.82
N TRP A 238 0.32 0.59 -15.90
CA TRP A 238 -0.01 1.96 -15.49
C TRP A 238 -0.05 2.92 -16.69
N GLN A 239 0.68 2.62 -17.75
CA GLN A 239 0.76 3.45 -18.94
C GLN A 239 -0.47 3.40 -19.84
N PHE A 240 -1.45 2.52 -19.57
CA PHE A 240 -2.58 2.36 -20.47
C PHE A 240 -3.45 3.64 -20.52
N PRO A 241 -4.00 4.01 -21.68
CA PRO A 241 -4.91 5.15 -21.77
C PRO A 241 -6.12 4.98 -20.85
N GLY A 242 -6.43 6.01 -20.07
CA GLY A 242 -7.53 6.02 -19.10
C GLY A 242 -7.19 5.40 -17.75
N GLN A 243 -5.94 4.99 -17.51
CA GLN A 243 -5.48 4.57 -16.18
C GLN A 243 -5.62 5.68 -15.15
N TRP A 244 -5.90 5.25 -13.91
CA TRP A 244 -5.91 6.09 -12.73
C TRP A 244 -4.75 5.68 -11.85
N ILE A 245 -3.95 6.65 -11.44
CA ILE A 245 -2.71 6.44 -10.71
C ILE A 245 -2.77 7.30 -9.46
N VAL A 246 -2.44 6.72 -8.31
CA VAL A 246 -2.14 7.46 -7.09
C VAL A 246 -0.63 7.41 -6.90
N ASP A 247 0.00 8.55 -6.67
CA ASP A 247 1.44 8.60 -6.38
C ASP A 247 1.73 8.54 -4.86
N GLN A 248 3.01 8.48 -4.50
CA GLN A 248 3.46 8.43 -3.11
C GLN A 248 3.03 9.64 -2.28
N ASN A 249 2.81 10.77 -2.96
CA ASN A 249 2.39 12.04 -2.36
C ASN A 249 0.87 12.16 -2.27
N GLY A 250 0.12 11.16 -2.74
CA GLY A 250 -1.34 11.11 -2.70
C GLY A 250 -2.00 11.95 -3.78
N ASN A 251 -1.24 12.41 -4.79
CA ASN A 251 -1.84 13.03 -5.96
C ASN A 251 -2.45 11.95 -6.86
N ILE A 252 -3.54 12.33 -7.51
CA ILE A 252 -4.24 11.47 -8.46
C ILE A 252 -3.93 11.93 -9.87
N HIS A 253 -3.44 11.01 -10.68
CA HIS A 253 -3.13 11.23 -12.09
C HIS A 253 -4.04 10.39 -12.96
N ARG A 254 -4.40 10.93 -14.13
CA ARG A 254 -5.10 10.18 -15.17
C ARG A 254 -4.27 10.16 -16.43
N VAL A 255 -4.08 8.99 -17.02
CA VAL A 255 -3.35 8.85 -18.29
C VAL A 255 -4.25 9.30 -19.45
N GLN A 256 -3.98 10.48 -20.00
CA GLN A 256 -4.69 11.01 -21.17
C GLN A 256 -4.23 10.33 -22.46
N ARG A 257 -2.91 10.25 -22.66
CA ARG A 257 -2.30 9.55 -23.80
C ARG A 257 -1.37 8.49 -23.25
N GLY A 258 -1.81 7.25 -23.36
CA GLY A 258 -1.06 6.10 -22.86
C GLY A 258 -0.38 5.28 -23.95
N ARG A 259 0.27 4.21 -23.52
CA ARG A 259 0.92 3.20 -24.36
C ARG A 259 0.21 1.86 -24.20
N ARG A 260 0.06 1.13 -25.31
CA ARG A 260 -0.54 -0.22 -25.35
C ARG A 260 0.38 -1.27 -25.97
N ARG A 261 1.52 -0.83 -26.50
CA ARG A 261 2.47 -1.64 -27.26
C ARG A 261 3.87 -1.11 -26.98
N MET A 262 4.84 -2.02 -26.89
CA MET A 262 6.25 -1.71 -26.66
C MET A 262 6.82 -0.74 -27.71
N ASN A 263 6.38 -0.83 -28.97
CA ASN A 263 6.89 0.01 -30.05
C ASN A 263 6.28 1.43 -30.12
N ASN A 264 5.41 1.82 -29.18
CA ASN A 264 4.93 3.19 -29.12
C ASN A 264 6.02 4.09 -28.52
N SER A 265 6.60 4.97 -29.35
CA SER A 265 7.64 5.91 -28.95
C SER A 265 7.11 7.21 -28.35
N ASN A 266 5.79 7.40 -28.31
CA ASN A 266 5.21 8.59 -27.67
C ASN A 266 5.24 8.43 -26.16
N PRO A 267 5.75 9.43 -25.41
CA PRO A 267 5.70 9.40 -23.96
C PRO A 267 4.26 9.44 -23.46
N VAL A 268 4.05 8.82 -22.29
CA VAL A 268 2.81 8.88 -21.55
C VAL A 268 2.50 10.34 -21.21
N LEU A 269 1.27 10.77 -21.46
CA LEU A 269 0.76 12.08 -21.09
C LEU A 269 -0.24 11.93 -19.95
N LEU A 270 0.04 12.54 -18.82
CA LEU A 270 -0.86 12.65 -17.68
C LEU A 270 -1.85 13.80 -17.87
N SER A 271 -2.91 13.82 -17.06
CA SER A 271 -3.92 14.89 -17.07
C SER A 271 -3.50 16.16 -16.36
N ALA A 272 -2.46 16.08 -15.56
CA ALA A 272 -1.83 17.16 -14.84
C ALA A 272 -0.37 16.76 -14.60
N SER A 273 0.51 17.75 -14.46
CA SER A 273 1.88 17.49 -14.05
C SER A 273 1.89 16.88 -12.65
N PRO A 274 2.82 15.94 -12.36
CA PRO A 274 3.06 15.49 -11.00
C PRO A 274 3.22 16.68 -10.05
N SER A 275 2.65 16.62 -8.86
CA SER A 275 2.87 17.65 -7.85
C SER A 275 3.93 17.14 -6.89
N GLU A 276 5.06 17.83 -6.84
CA GLU A 276 6.14 17.50 -5.91
C GLU A 276 5.85 18.11 -4.54
N LEU A 277 6.26 17.38 -3.51
CA LEU A 277 6.50 18.00 -2.22
C LEU A 277 7.87 18.67 -2.27
N MET A 278 7.97 19.92 -1.82
CA MET A 278 9.25 20.63 -1.77
C MET A 278 10.27 19.81 -1.00
N VAL A 279 11.39 19.49 -1.63
CA VAL A 279 12.58 18.97 -0.94
C VAL A 279 13.38 20.14 -0.39
N PHE A 280 13.65 20.09 0.91
CA PHE A 280 14.55 21.05 1.53
C PHE A 280 15.95 20.44 1.63
N PRO A 281 16.99 21.13 1.16
CA PRO A 281 18.36 20.72 1.41
C PRO A 281 18.64 20.82 2.91
N ASP A 282 19.27 19.79 3.49
CA ASP A 282 19.84 19.90 4.82
C ASP A 282 20.98 20.94 4.81
N SER A 283 21.02 21.78 5.84
CA SER A 283 22.09 22.76 6.07
C SER A 283 23.46 22.11 6.39
N SER A 284 23.49 20.83 6.74
CA SER A 284 24.71 20.10 7.12
C SER A 284 25.54 19.53 5.96
N GLY A 285 25.01 19.53 4.72
CA GLY A 285 25.70 18.98 3.54
C GLY A 285 26.04 17.49 3.63
N SER A 286 25.43 16.75 4.57
CA SER A 286 25.69 15.33 4.80
C SER A 286 24.46 14.43 4.76
N LEU A 287 23.26 15.02 4.68
CA LEU A 287 22.01 14.31 4.41
C LEU A 287 21.33 14.96 3.21
N GLU A 288 21.43 14.26 2.09
CA GLU A 288 20.71 14.56 0.86
C GLU A 288 19.21 14.70 1.16
N GLY A 289 18.56 15.70 0.56
CA GLY A 289 17.21 16.13 0.92
C GLY A 289 16.19 14.96 0.93
N VAL A 290 15.51 14.75 2.05
CA VAL A 290 14.61 13.60 2.23
C VAL A 290 13.30 13.78 1.46
N ASN A 291 13.31 13.75 0.12
CA ASN A 291 12.15 13.21 -0.56
C ASN A 291 11.91 11.81 0.01
N VAL A 292 10.66 11.35 0.03
CA VAL A 292 10.14 10.21 0.80
C VAL A 292 10.69 8.82 0.36
N ASN A 293 11.97 8.73 0.00
CA ASN A 293 12.77 7.52 -0.19
C ASN A 293 13.06 6.85 1.17
N TRP A 294 12.01 6.42 1.86
CA TRP A 294 12.16 5.55 3.04
C TRP A 294 12.42 4.08 2.67
N TRP A 295 12.51 3.75 1.38
CA TRP A 295 12.33 2.38 0.90
C TRP A 295 13.59 1.64 0.46
N ASP A 296 14.78 2.26 0.43
CA ASP A 296 15.98 1.49 0.05
C ASP A 296 17.29 1.94 0.74
N LYS A 297 17.60 1.31 1.89
CA LYS A 297 18.96 1.37 2.50
C LYS A 297 20.02 0.64 1.65
N GLY A 298 19.62 -0.13 0.64
CA GLY A 298 20.47 -0.91 -0.25
C GLY A 298 20.68 -0.29 -1.64
N ALA A 299 20.01 0.82 -1.97
CA ALA A 299 20.27 1.59 -3.18
C ALA A 299 21.66 2.20 -3.09
N THR A 300 22.65 1.49 -3.62
CA THR A 300 24.05 1.90 -3.63
C THR A 300 24.22 3.18 -4.46
N ASN A 301 24.27 4.33 -3.77
CA ASN A 301 25.07 5.56 -3.94
C ASN A 301 25.49 6.12 -5.32
N ASP A 302 25.06 5.58 -6.46
CA ASP A 302 25.45 6.12 -7.79
C ASP A 302 24.29 6.78 -8.56
N LEU A 303 23.07 6.79 -8.01
CA LEU A 303 21.87 7.43 -8.59
C LEU A 303 21.28 8.56 -7.71
N GLN A 304 21.91 8.87 -6.58
CA GLN A 304 21.34 9.72 -5.53
C GLN A 304 21.36 11.24 -5.84
N ASP A 305 22.38 11.74 -6.55
CA ASP A 305 22.52 13.18 -6.89
C ASP A 305 21.32 13.78 -7.68
N GLY A 306 20.47 12.95 -8.29
CA GLY A 306 19.33 13.39 -9.11
C GLY A 306 17.94 13.02 -8.60
N ILE A 307 17.85 12.10 -7.63
CA ILE A 307 16.56 11.60 -7.10
C ILE A 307 16.26 12.25 -5.75
N VAL A 308 17.30 12.51 -4.96
CA VAL A 308 17.15 12.95 -3.58
C VAL A 308 16.83 14.45 -3.52
N ASP A 309 17.40 15.26 -4.41
CA ASP A 309 17.23 16.73 -4.40
C ASP A 309 15.96 17.28 -5.07
N TYR A 310 15.19 16.47 -5.82
CA TYR A 310 14.24 16.99 -6.80
C TYR A 310 12.76 16.59 -6.61
N GLY A 311 12.34 16.12 -5.44
CA GLY A 311 10.91 15.97 -5.14
C GLY A 311 10.16 14.95 -6.01
N VAL A 312 10.90 14.12 -6.76
CA VAL A 312 10.39 13.20 -7.77
C VAL A 312 9.43 12.13 -7.23
N VAL A 313 8.51 11.70 -8.08
CA VAL A 313 7.66 10.52 -7.83
C VAL A 313 8.44 9.25 -8.18
N THR A 314 8.68 8.41 -7.19
CA THR A 314 9.36 7.11 -7.27
C THR A 314 8.41 5.93 -7.09
N ASP A 315 7.25 6.12 -6.49
CA ASP A 315 6.26 5.06 -6.29
C ASP A 315 4.87 5.49 -6.76
N ILE A 316 4.24 4.57 -7.49
CA ILE A 316 2.88 4.73 -7.98
C ILE A 316 2.04 3.49 -7.74
N TRP A 317 0.74 3.71 -7.60
CA TRP A 317 -0.25 2.66 -7.41
C TRP A 317 -1.39 2.79 -8.42
N TYR A 318 -1.82 1.66 -8.97
CA TYR A 318 -2.87 1.59 -9.97
C TYR A 318 -3.53 0.22 -9.99
N VAL A 319 -4.66 0.14 -10.69
CA VAL A 319 -5.35 -1.12 -10.95
C VAL A 319 -4.87 -1.67 -12.30
N PRO A 320 -4.35 -2.91 -12.37
CA PRO A 320 -3.94 -3.51 -13.64
C PRO A 320 -5.12 -3.62 -14.61
N THR A 321 -4.82 -3.80 -15.89
CA THR A 321 -5.84 -3.98 -16.94
C THR A 321 -6.30 -5.43 -17.10
N SER A 322 -5.62 -6.36 -16.44
CA SER A 322 -5.99 -7.77 -16.38
C SER A 322 -5.46 -8.41 -15.11
N ASP A 323 -6.11 -9.45 -14.63
CA ASP A 323 -5.56 -10.32 -13.58
C ASP A 323 -4.84 -11.55 -14.16
N SER A 324 -4.30 -12.39 -13.26
CA SER A 324 -3.64 -13.66 -13.56
C SER A 324 -4.54 -14.70 -14.22
N ARG A 325 -5.87 -14.56 -14.11
CA ARG A 325 -6.86 -15.41 -14.80
C ARG A 325 -7.24 -14.89 -16.17
N GLY A 326 -6.67 -13.76 -16.60
CA GLY A 326 -6.97 -13.11 -17.87
C GLY A 326 -8.30 -12.36 -17.89
N ARG A 327 -8.96 -12.15 -16.75
CA ARG A 327 -10.16 -11.31 -16.66
C ARG A 327 -9.74 -9.87 -16.91
N LYS A 328 -10.49 -9.16 -17.76
CA LYS A 328 -10.18 -7.77 -18.09
C LYS A 328 -10.67 -6.86 -16.97
N ILE A 329 -9.79 -6.00 -16.47
CA ILE A 329 -10.10 -5.02 -15.45
C ILE A 329 -10.07 -3.62 -16.09
N VAL A 330 -11.10 -2.82 -15.82
CA VAL A 330 -11.23 -1.47 -16.34
C VAL A 330 -11.27 -0.50 -15.17
N PRO A 331 -10.18 0.25 -14.92
CA PRO A 331 -10.19 1.33 -13.93
C PRO A 331 -11.26 2.35 -14.28
N VAL A 332 -12.06 2.75 -13.31
CA VAL A 332 -13.14 3.72 -13.48
C VAL A 332 -12.77 5.05 -12.85
N TYR A 333 -12.23 4.99 -11.63
CA TYR A 333 -11.98 6.17 -10.82
C TYR A 333 -11.00 5.85 -9.68
N ALA A 334 -10.25 6.87 -9.23
CA ALA A 334 -9.49 6.82 -8.00
C ALA A 334 -9.68 8.14 -7.22
N ILE A 335 -9.67 8.05 -5.89
CA ILE A 335 -9.77 9.20 -4.98
C ILE A 335 -8.83 9.01 -3.79
N VAL A 336 -8.39 10.13 -3.21
CA VAL A 336 -7.66 10.21 -1.95
C VAL A 336 -8.42 11.17 -1.05
N GLU A 337 -8.75 10.74 0.16
CA GLU A 337 -9.51 11.51 1.16
C GLU A 337 -8.87 11.41 2.54
N ASP A 338 -9.04 12.45 3.36
CA ASP A 338 -8.71 12.44 4.79
C ASP A 338 -9.84 11.73 5.58
N LEU A 339 -9.47 10.91 6.57
CA LEU A 339 -10.41 10.19 7.45
C LEU A 339 -10.70 10.89 8.78
#